data_AF-A0A9P0ZL97-F1
#
_entry.id   AF-A0A9P0ZL97-F1
#
_cell.length_a   1.000
_cell.length_b   1.000
_cell.length_c   1.000
_cell.angle_alpha   90.00
_cell.angle_beta   90.00
_cell.angle_gamma   90.00
#
_symmetry.space_group_name_H-M   'P 1'
#
loop_
_entity.id
_entity.type
_entity.pdbx_description
1 polymer ?
#
loop_
_entity_poly.entity_id
_entity_poly.type
_entity_poly.pdbx_seq_one_letter_code
_entity_poly.pdbx_strand_id
1 'polypeptide(L)'
;MKTELQDQGQSSSSSDVQINMAGIFLQGHPWIIDSGASEHITRNNYDLIDVQTHTSIPSVKIPNGDSTSVQAMGSLRLSNGFHLQRVLYIPKFHCNLLSVNRLISDLNCEITFINDLCILQELPSKKLIGVGQCRDGLYYLDLPKDGGVAMSVSPHLDLWHQRLGHASDNKLHHISFLRGLGRSNNLCDSCIRAKQTRLPFPNSAIKSTHCFELIHCDIWGGYKIESISGARYFLTIFDDFTRAVWVYLIKNKSEVPLILIQFFNMVNTQFEQKVKRLRADNGAEFQTNALSDYYRQNGILLETSCTDTPQQNGVVERKHRHILEVARALRFQSGLPINFWGECILTTVYIINRLPSPIISN
;
A
#
# COMPACT_ATOMS: atom_id res chain seq x y z
N MET A 1 -24.05 39.71 -42.85
CA MET A 1 -22.73 40.10 -42.31
C MET A 1 -21.75 39.03 -42.80
N LYS A 2 -21.05 39.31 -43.90
CA LYS A 2 -20.07 38.44 -44.57
C LYS A 2 -18.66 38.73 -44.02
N THR A 3 -17.81 37.71 -43.95
CA THR A 3 -16.34 37.75 -44.19
C THR A 3 -15.89 36.28 -44.20
N GLU A 4 -15.68 35.64 -45.36
CA GLU A 4 -14.50 35.67 -46.26
C GLU A 4 -13.22 35.04 -45.67
N LEU A 5 -12.65 34.05 -46.37
CA LEU A 5 -11.35 34.19 -47.06
C LEU A 5 -11.01 32.98 -47.97
N GLN A 6 -10.63 33.36 -49.20
CA GLN A 6 -9.95 32.71 -50.34
C GLN A 6 -8.45 32.43 -50.03
N ASP A 7 -7.59 31.73 -50.79
CA ASP A 7 -7.61 30.84 -51.98
C ASP A 7 -6.13 30.44 -52.31
N GLN A 8 -5.93 29.41 -53.15
CA GLN A 8 -4.73 29.07 -53.99
C GLN A 8 -3.35 28.79 -53.32
N GLY A 9 -2.49 27.87 -53.74
CA GLY A 9 -2.27 27.10 -54.98
C GLY A 9 -0.74 27.06 -55.24
N GLN A 10 -0.10 25.88 -55.40
CA GLN A 10 1.35 25.78 -55.70
C GLN A 10 1.65 24.77 -56.81
N SER A 11 2.55 25.19 -57.70
CA SER A 11 3.09 24.51 -58.88
C SER A 11 4.31 23.64 -58.56
N SER A 12 4.50 22.57 -59.33
CA SER A 12 5.60 21.59 -59.22
C SER A 12 6.72 21.87 -60.24
N SER A 13 7.98 21.76 -59.81
CA SER A 13 9.16 21.64 -60.68
C SER A 13 10.02 20.44 -60.26
N SER A 14 10.41 19.64 -61.24
CA SER A 14 11.18 18.39 -61.15
C SER A 14 12.69 18.67 -61.05
N SER A 15 13.38 18.00 -60.12
CA SER A 15 14.84 18.01 -59.98
C SER A 15 15.45 16.62 -60.25
N ASP A 16 16.48 16.57 -61.09
CA ASP A 16 17.30 15.40 -61.45
C ASP A 16 17.93 14.69 -60.22
N VAL A 17 17.96 13.35 -60.25
CA VAL A 17 18.53 12.50 -59.17
C VAL A 17 19.95 12.06 -59.55
N GLN A 18 20.97 12.57 -58.83
CA GLN A 18 22.34 12.03 -58.83
C GLN A 18 22.48 10.92 -57.78
N ILE A 19 23.09 9.79 -58.15
CA ILE A 19 23.41 8.68 -57.24
C ILE A 19 24.83 8.92 -56.69
N ASN A 20 24.96 9.20 -55.39
CA ASN A 20 26.25 9.43 -54.73
C ASN A 20 26.74 8.17 -53.99
N MET A 21 28.06 7.95 -53.99
CA MET A 21 28.74 6.86 -53.25
C MET A 21 28.63 7.00 -51.72
N ALA A 22 28.32 8.22 -51.26
CA ALA A 22 27.92 8.55 -49.90
C ALA A 22 26.72 9.49 -50.03
N GLY A 23 25.59 9.19 -49.39
CA GLY A 23 24.30 9.87 -49.53
C GLY A 23 24.31 11.41 -49.43
N ILE A 24 23.15 12.04 -49.59
CA ILE A 24 23.04 13.51 -49.62
C ILE A 24 23.41 14.10 -48.26
N PHE A 25 24.43 14.96 -48.20
CA PHE A 25 24.91 15.55 -46.94
C PHE A 25 23.95 16.61 -46.40
N LEU A 26 23.31 16.34 -45.25
CA LEU A 26 22.38 17.25 -44.59
C LEU A 26 23.08 18.41 -43.87
N GLN A 27 22.50 19.62 -43.94
CA GLN A 27 22.92 20.76 -43.11
C GLN A 27 22.63 20.44 -41.63
N GLY A 28 23.68 20.25 -40.84
CA GLY A 28 23.59 19.79 -39.44
C GLY A 28 24.76 18.92 -38.96
N HIS A 29 25.73 18.61 -39.83
CA HIS A 29 26.92 17.78 -39.54
C HIS A 29 26.60 16.46 -38.81
N PRO A 30 25.69 15.63 -39.34
CA PRO A 30 25.28 14.40 -38.67
C PRO A 30 26.43 13.37 -38.65
N TRP A 31 26.41 12.52 -37.63
CA TRP A 31 27.38 11.42 -37.47
C TRP A 31 26.88 10.17 -38.21
N ILE A 32 27.67 9.67 -39.15
CA ILE A 32 27.38 8.44 -39.89
C ILE A 32 27.96 7.26 -39.12
N ILE A 33 27.16 6.23 -38.87
CA ILE A 33 27.60 4.98 -38.28
C ILE A 33 28.17 4.12 -39.40
N ASP A 34 29.49 3.90 -39.38
CA ASP A 34 30.21 3.24 -40.46
C ASP A 34 31.01 2.05 -39.93
N SER A 35 30.74 0.86 -40.49
CA SER A 35 31.49 -0.36 -40.20
C SER A 35 32.81 -0.45 -40.98
N GLY A 36 32.97 0.32 -42.07
CA GLY A 36 34.20 0.42 -42.85
C GLY A 36 35.24 1.37 -42.24
N ALA A 37 34.83 2.27 -41.34
CA ALA A 37 35.73 3.16 -40.63
C ALA A 37 36.47 2.43 -39.49
N SER A 38 37.80 2.59 -39.43
CA SER A 38 38.62 2.03 -38.35
C SER A 38 38.76 2.94 -37.13
N GLU A 39 38.52 4.24 -37.30
CA GLU A 39 38.61 5.27 -36.27
C GLU A 39 37.43 6.23 -36.39
N HIS A 40 37.05 6.89 -35.30
CA HIS A 40 36.08 7.98 -35.37
C HIS A 40 36.71 9.18 -36.07
N ILE A 41 35.98 9.83 -36.99
CA ILE A 41 36.48 10.97 -37.76
C ILE A 41 35.53 12.15 -37.60
N THR A 42 36.07 13.31 -37.26
CA THR A 42 35.36 14.60 -37.25
C THR A 42 35.99 15.58 -38.22
N ARG A 43 35.15 16.36 -38.90
CA ARG A 43 35.60 17.50 -39.72
C ARG A 43 35.77 18.80 -38.94
N ASN A 44 35.39 18.83 -37.66
CA ASN A 44 35.40 20.03 -36.80
C ASN A 44 36.27 19.77 -35.55
N ASN A 45 37.10 20.74 -35.14
CA ASN A 45 37.93 20.59 -33.95
C ASN A 45 37.31 21.16 -32.67
N TYR A 46 36.26 21.98 -32.77
CA TYR A 46 35.78 22.82 -31.66
C TYR A 46 35.25 22.03 -30.46
N ASP A 47 34.87 20.77 -30.67
CA ASP A 47 34.28 19.91 -29.64
C ASP A 47 35.28 18.87 -29.08
N LEU A 48 36.52 18.85 -29.58
CA LEU A 48 37.54 17.92 -29.10
C LEU A 48 38.13 18.36 -27.76
N ILE A 49 38.26 17.40 -26.85
CA ILE A 49 38.83 17.49 -25.52
C ILE A 49 40.13 16.67 -25.51
N ASP A 50 41.08 17.00 -24.64
CA ASP A 50 42.38 16.30 -24.50
C ASP A 50 43.16 16.20 -25.82
N VAL A 51 43.18 17.31 -26.56
CA VAL A 51 43.71 17.37 -27.92
C VAL A 51 45.23 17.18 -27.94
N GLN A 52 45.68 16.20 -28.72
CA GLN A 52 47.07 16.00 -29.08
C GLN A 52 47.30 16.48 -30.52
N THR A 53 48.23 17.42 -30.70
CA THR A 53 48.57 18.04 -31.99
C THR A 53 49.97 17.65 -32.50
N HIS A 54 50.58 16.59 -31.96
CA HIS A 54 51.98 16.25 -32.24
C HIS A 54 52.22 15.55 -33.59
N THR A 55 53.45 15.72 -34.10
CA THR A 55 54.05 15.30 -35.37
C THR A 55 54.09 13.79 -35.68
N SER A 56 53.40 12.95 -34.91
CA SER A 56 53.45 11.48 -35.00
C SER A 56 52.09 10.82 -35.24
N ILE A 57 51.04 11.58 -35.53
CA ILE A 57 49.75 10.99 -35.93
C ILE A 57 49.87 10.46 -37.37
N PRO A 58 49.69 9.15 -37.61
CA PRO A 58 49.79 8.59 -38.95
C PRO A 58 48.69 9.15 -39.87
N SER A 59 48.99 9.24 -41.17
CA SER A 59 47.99 9.59 -42.17
C SER A 59 46.92 8.50 -42.26
N VAL A 60 45.69 8.91 -42.55
CA VAL A 60 44.56 7.99 -42.77
C VAL A 60 44.47 7.66 -44.24
N LYS A 61 44.41 6.37 -44.57
CA LYS A 61 44.12 5.90 -45.92
C LYS A 61 42.61 6.00 -46.19
N ILE A 62 42.25 6.60 -47.31
CA ILE A 62 40.88 6.78 -47.78
C ILE A 62 40.54 5.61 -48.74
N PRO A 63 39.26 5.22 -48.91
CA PRO A 63 38.88 4.09 -49.78
C PRO A 63 39.35 4.17 -51.23
N ASN A 64 39.71 5.36 -51.73
CA ASN A 64 40.26 5.55 -53.08
C ASN A 64 41.77 5.24 -53.19
N GLY A 65 42.42 4.80 -52.10
CA GLY A 65 43.86 4.50 -52.05
C GLY A 65 44.74 5.67 -51.65
N ASP A 66 44.20 6.90 -51.60
CA ASP A 66 44.94 8.09 -51.18
C ASP A 66 45.12 8.12 -49.66
N SER A 67 46.05 8.96 -49.20
CA SER A 67 46.27 9.21 -47.77
C SER A 67 46.04 10.68 -47.44
N THR A 68 45.36 10.94 -46.34
CA THR A 68 45.14 12.30 -45.82
C THR A 68 45.83 12.49 -44.47
N SER A 69 46.36 13.69 -44.23
CA SER A 69 46.98 14.06 -42.96
C SER A 69 45.92 14.32 -41.90
N VAL A 70 46.06 13.67 -40.74
CA VAL A 70 45.28 13.99 -39.54
C VAL A 70 45.86 15.25 -38.89
N GLN A 71 45.00 16.21 -38.56
CA GLN A 71 45.45 17.49 -37.98
C GLN A 71 45.48 17.48 -36.46
N ALA A 72 44.62 16.67 -35.82
CA ALA A 72 44.61 16.49 -34.37
C ALA A 72 43.92 15.17 -34.00
N MET A 73 44.18 14.68 -32.79
CA MET A 73 43.46 13.57 -32.17
C MET A 73 43.01 13.99 -30.77
N GLY A 74 41.80 13.61 -30.37
CA GLY A 74 41.30 13.89 -29.03
C GLY A 74 40.12 13.01 -28.64
N SER A 75 39.49 13.32 -27.52
CA SER A 75 38.24 12.72 -27.08
C SER A 75 37.08 13.65 -27.41
N LEU A 76 35.89 13.12 -27.66
CA LEU A 76 34.71 13.91 -27.98
C LEU A 76 33.54 13.48 -27.11
N ARG A 77 32.82 14.45 -26.55
CA ARG A 77 31.53 14.19 -25.90
C ARG A 77 30.40 14.67 -26.81
N LEU A 78 29.63 13.74 -27.36
CA LEU A 78 28.44 14.07 -28.14
C LEU A 78 27.33 14.61 -27.23
N SER A 79 26.39 15.35 -27.82
CA SER A 79 25.27 15.96 -27.10
C SER A 79 24.33 14.94 -26.44
N ASN A 80 24.28 13.70 -26.93
CA ASN A 80 23.55 12.59 -26.30
C ASN A 80 24.29 11.96 -25.10
N GLY A 81 25.45 12.49 -24.73
CA GLY A 81 26.26 12.02 -23.61
C GLY A 81 27.29 10.94 -23.96
N PHE A 82 27.35 10.48 -25.22
CA PHE A 82 28.37 9.51 -25.64
C PHE A 82 29.76 10.11 -25.51
N HIS A 83 30.66 9.35 -24.90
CA HIS A 83 32.06 9.70 -24.78
C HIS A 83 32.86 8.85 -25.77
N LEU A 84 33.39 9.49 -26.81
CA LEU A 84 34.17 8.87 -27.85
C LEU A 84 35.65 9.12 -27.58
N GLN A 85 36.46 8.07 -27.64
CA GLN A 85 37.90 8.18 -27.47
C GLN A 85 38.59 8.15 -28.83
N ARG A 86 39.76 8.79 -28.93
CA ARG A 86 40.62 8.76 -30.13
C ARG A 86 39.91 9.21 -31.42
N VAL A 87 39.17 10.31 -31.36
CA VAL A 87 38.54 10.93 -32.52
C VAL A 87 39.59 11.70 -33.33
N LEU A 88 39.68 11.39 -34.62
CA LEU A 88 40.60 12.04 -35.57
C LEU A 88 39.97 13.29 -36.19
N TYR A 89 40.66 14.41 -36.11
CA TYR A 89 40.27 15.64 -36.80
C TYR A 89 40.89 15.71 -38.20
N ILE A 90 40.02 15.67 -39.21
CA ILE A 90 40.40 15.75 -40.62
C ILE A 90 39.47 16.74 -41.34
N PRO A 91 39.86 18.01 -41.51
CA PRO A 91 38.97 19.02 -42.11
C PRO A 91 38.68 18.78 -43.59
N LYS A 92 39.49 17.94 -44.27
CA LYS A 92 39.26 17.56 -45.67
C LYS A 92 38.06 16.61 -45.84
N PHE A 93 37.55 16.00 -44.75
CA PHE A 93 36.38 15.13 -44.82
C PHE A 93 35.09 15.96 -44.88
N HIS A 94 34.14 15.50 -45.69
CA HIS A 94 32.83 16.15 -45.85
C HIS A 94 31.78 15.64 -44.84
N CYS A 95 32.09 14.60 -44.07
CA CYS A 95 31.19 14.01 -43.07
C CYS A 95 31.94 13.62 -41.79
N ASN A 96 31.16 13.39 -40.72
CA ASN A 96 31.64 12.82 -39.47
C ASN A 96 31.33 11.32 -39.48
N LEU A 97 32.29 10.49 -39.10
CA LEU A 97 32.16 9.03 -39.08
C LEU A 97 32.32 8.49 -37.66
N LEU A 98 31.39 7.66 -37.23
CA LEU A 98 31.50 6.79 -36.07
C LEU A 98 31.95 5.42 -36.53
N SER A 99 33.15 5.02 -36.14
CA SER A 99 33.60 3.65 -36.36
C SER A 99 32.79 2.71 -35.47
N VAL A 100 32.08 1.75 -36.06
CA VAL A 100 31.32 0.72 -35.31
C VAL A 100 32.21 0.00 -34.30
N ASN A 101 33.43 -0.37 -34.70
CA ASN A 101 34.38 -1.08 -33.84
C ASN A 101 34.78 -0.24 -32.61
N ARG A 102 35.11 1.03 -32.83
CA ARG A 102 35.43 1.96 -31.74
C ARG A 102 34.21 2.25 -30.87
N LEU A 103 33.05 2.45 -31.48
CA LEU A 103 31.82 2.80 -30.78
C LEU A 103 31.38 1.71 -29.80
N ILE A 104 31.47 0.45 -30.22
CA ILE A 104 31.21 -0.73 -29.38
C ILE A 104 32.16 -0.75 -28.17
N SER A 105 33.44 -0.44 -28.39
CA SER A 105 34.47 -0.45 -27.34
C SER A 105 34.31 0.72 -26.36
N ASP A 106 34.07 1.93 -26.88
CA ASP A 106 33.95 3.16 -26.09
C ASP A 106 32.70 3.15 -25.19
N LEU A 107 31.60 2.57 -25.68
CA LEU A 107 30.30 2.59 -24.99
C LEU A 107 29.93 1.25 -24.34
N ASN A 108 30.75 0.21 -24.51
CA ASN A 108 30.44 -1.16 -24.11
C ASN A 108 29.02 -1.57 -24.56
N CYS A 109 28.78 -1.47 -25.87
CA CYS A 109 27.45 -1.63 -26.46
C CYS A 109 27.43 -2.66 -27.61
N GLU A 110 26.24 -3.15 -27.94
CA GLU A 110 25.95 -3.91 -29.15
C GLU A 110 25.25 -3.01 -30.16
N ILE A 111 25.57 -3.19 -31.45
CA ILE A 111 24.98 -2.44 -32.55
C ILE A 111 24.29 -3.44 -33.49
N THR A 112 22.98 -3.29 -33.66
CA THR A 112 22.16 -4.16 -34.53
C THR A 112 21.54 -3.36 -35.66
N PHE A 113 21.80 -3.75 -36.90
CA PHE A 113 21.17 -3.17 -38.09
C PHE A 113 19.90 -3.96 -38.44
N ILE A 114 18.75 -3.28 -38.49
CA ILE A 114 17.43 -3.86 -38.78
C ILE A 114 16.69 -2.96 -39.77
N ASN A 115 16.60 -3.38 -41.03
CA ASN A 115 15.98 -2.59 -42.10
C ASN A 115 16.51 -1.14 -42.11
N ASP A 116 15.65 -0.15 -41.93
CA ASP A 116 16.00 1.27 -41.93
C ASP A 116 16.49 1.80 -40.58
N LEU A 117 16.77 0.93 -39.60
CA LEU A 117 17.22 1.30 -38.26
C LEU A 117 18.56 0.65 -37.88
N CYS A 118 19.35 1.39 -37.12
CA CYS A 118 20.55 0.92 -36.43
C CYS A 118 20.33 1.13 -34.94
N ILE A 119 20.35 0.06 -34.15
CA ILE A 119 20.00 0.07 -32.73
C ILE A 119 21.27 -0.11 -31.91
N LEU A 120 21.54 0.82 -30.99
CA LEU A 120 22.67 0.75 -30.07
C LEU A 120 22.15 0.40 -28.66
N GLN A 121 22.63 -0.71 -28.09
CA GLN A 121 22.21 -1.20 -26.78
C GLN A 121 23.38 -1.44 -25.85
N GLU A 122 23.30 -0.99 -24.60
CA GLU A 122 24.33 -1.22 -23.58
C GLU A 122 24.42 -2.72 -23.17
N LEU A 123 25.64 -3.26 -23.04
CA LEU A 123 25.92 -4.62 -22.57
C LEU A 123 26.26 -4.59 -21.08
N PRO A 124 25.24 -4.54 -20.19
CA PRO A 124 24.54 -5.74 -19.72
C PRO A 124 23.00 -5.63 -19.68
N SER A 125 22.47 -4.42 -19.82
CA SER A 125 21.07 -4.07 -19.56
C SER A 125 20.18 -4.23 -20.80
N LYS A 126 20.79 -4.32 -21.99
CA LYS A 126 20.12 -4.16 -23.30
C LYS A 126 19.32 -2.87 -23.41
N LYS A 127 19.63 -1.87 -22.56
CA LYS A 127 19.00 -0.56 -22.59
C LYS A 127 19.35 0.11 -23.92
N LEU A 128 18.33 0.64 -24.59
CA LEU A 128 18.51 1.46 -25.78
C LEU A 128 19.26 2.74 -25.41
N ILE A 129 20.45 2.94 -25.98
CA ILE A 129 21.28 4.12 -25.74
C ILE A 129 21.36 5.05 -26.95
N GLY A 130 21.04 4.55 -28.14
CA GLY A 130 21.01 5.34 -29.36
C GLY A 130 20.28 4.63 -30.49
N VAL A 131 19.82 5.42 -31.46
CA VAL A 131 19.20 4.91 -32.69
C VAL A 131 19.83 5.66 -33.86
N GLY A 132 20.23 4.92 -34.88
CA GLY A 132 20.56 5.45 -36.19
C GLY A 132 19.43 5.20 -37.17
N GLN A 133 19.14 6.17 -38.04
CA GLN A 133 18.14 6.04 -39.10
C GLN A 133 18.84 5.94 -40.45
N CYS A 134 18.42 4.99 -41.28
CA CYS A 134 18.86 4.87 -42.66
C CYS A 134 18.29 6.02 -43.48
N ARG A 135 19.16 6.79 -44.15
CA ARG A 135 18.81 7.80 -45.14
C ARG A 135 19.76 7.62 -46.31
N ASP A 136 19.24 7.45 -47.53
CA ASP A 136 20.04 7.23 -48.74
C ASP A 136 21.10 6.12 -48.63
N GLY A 137 20.77 5.02 -47.92
CA GLY A 137 21.66 3.87 -47.73
C GLY A 137 22.73 4.01 -46.64
N LEU A 138 22.74 5.13 -45.90
CA LEU A 138 23.65 5.35 -44.77
C LEU A 138 22.88 5.52 -43.46
N TYR A 139 23.42 4.98 -42.36
CA TYR A 139 22.82 5.11 -41.04
C TYR A 139 23.39 6.33 -40.32
N TYR A 140 22.53 7.33 -40.08
CA TYR A 140 22.89 8.53 -39.34
C TYR A 140 22.44 8.39 -37.90
N LEU A 141 23.34 8.61 -36.93
CA LEU A 141 22.98 8.63 -35.51
C LEU A 141 21.99 9.79 -35.27
N ASP A 142 20.73 9.44 -34.98
CA ASP A 142 19.75 10.42 -34.56
C ASP A 142 19.97 10.69 -33.07
N LEU A 143 20.28 11.94 -32.77
CA LEU A 143 20.29 12.42 -31.39
C LEU A 143 18.85 12.38 -30.89
N PRO A 144 18.57 11.76 -29.72
CA PRO A 144 17.22 11.76 -29.18
C PRO A 144 16.78 13.22 -28.97
N LYS A 145 15.87 13.69 -29.82
CA LYS A 145 15.11 14.92 -29.57
C LYS A 145 14.29 14.64 -28.32
N ASP A 146 14.44 15.50 -27.31
CA ASP A 146 13.78 15.48 -26.01
C ASP A 146 12.79 14.33 -25.77
N GLY A 147 13.15 13.42 -24.86
CA GLY A 147 12.16 12.66 -24.10
C GLY A 147 11.42 11.56 -24.83
N GLY A 148 12.07 10.84 -25.75
CA GLY A 148 11.61 9.51 -26.17
C GLY A 148 11.77 8.50 -25.03
N VAL A 149 10.89 8.57 -24.03
CA VAL A 149 10.77 7.57 -22.96
C VAL A 149 10.54 6.23 -23.63
N ALA A 150 11.56 5.36 -23.67
CA ALA A 150 11.38 3.94 -23.95
C ALA A 150 10.23 3.48 -23.09
N MET A 151 9.08 3.10 -23.69
CA MET A 151 7.81 2.75 -23.04
C MET A 151 8.03 2.32 -21.60
N SER A 152 8.13 3.31 -20.71
CA SER A 152 8.25 3.01 -19.30
C SER A 152 6.81 2.71 -19.02
N VAL A 153 6.50 1.43 -18.83
CA VAL A 153 5.32 1.05 -18.08
C VAL A 153 5.53 1.79 -16.78
N SER A 154 4.99 3.02 -16.68
CA SER A 154 4.91 3.78 -15.44
C SER A 154 4.39 2.76 -14.46
N PRO A 155 5.23 2.25 -13.55
CA PRO A 155 4.74 1.24 -12.65
C PRO A 155 3.91 2.04 -11.67
N HIS A 156 2.62 2.18 -12.00
CA HIS A 156 1.69 2.89 -11.14
C HIS A 156 1.81 2.26 -9.76
N LEU A 157 1.84 3.10 -8.72
CA LEU A 157 1.95 2.65 -7.34
C LEU A 157 0.93 1.53 -7.05
N ASP A 158 -0.24 1.61 -7.70
CA ASP A 158 -1.33 0.61 -7.75
C ASP A 158 -0.86 -0.81 -8.12
N LEU A 159 0.03 -0.96 -9.10
CA LEU A 159 0.57 -2.26 -9.53
C LEU A 159 1.48 -2.85 -8.45
N TRP A 160 2.31 -2.03 -7.82
CA TRP A 160 3.17 -2.45 -6.71
C TRP A 160 2.38 -2.72 -5.44
N HIS A 161 1.33 -1.93 -5.18
CA HIS A 161 0.35 -2.19 -4.13
C HIS A 161 -0.25 -3.60 -4.30
N GLN A 162 -0.70 -3.97 -5.50
CA GLN A 162 -1.23 -5.31 -5.78
C GLN A 162 -0.16 -6.41 -5.61
N ARG A 163 1.03 -6.22 -6.19
CA ARG A 163 2.13 -7.23 -6.15
C ARG A 163 2.71 -7.46 -4.76
N LEU A 164 2.73 -6.43 -3.91
CA LEU A 164 3.27 -6.49 -2.55
C LEU A 164 2.18 -6.77 -1.50
N GLY A 165 1.09 -7.43 -1.91
CA GLY A 165 0.05 -7.91 -0.99
C GLY A 165 -0.80 -6.79 -0.40
N HIS A 166 -1.15 -5.78 -1.20
CA HIS A 166 -2.01 -4.68 -0.81
C HIS A 166 -1.48 -3.84 0.37
N ALA A 167 -0.15 -3.66 0.40
CA ALA A 167 0.53 -2.80 1.35
C ALA A 167 0.06 -1.34 1.22
N SER A 168 -0.04 -0.63 2.35
CA SER A 168 -0.47 0.77 2.33
C SER A 168 0.56 1.66 1.65
N ASP A 169 0.11 2.76 1.04
CA ASP A 169 0.97 3.77 0.41
C ASP A 169 2.09 4.23 1.36
N ASN A 170 1.79 4.42 2.65
CA ASN A 170 2.81 4.77 3.65
C ASN A 170 3.93 3.72 3.72
N LYS A 171 3.61 2.42 3.68
CA LYS A 171 4.61 1.36 3.67
C LYS A 171 5.38 1.32 2.35
N LEU A 172 4.70 1.54 1.23
CA LEU A 172 5.33 1.57 -0.09
C LEU A 172 6.30 2.76 -0.24
N HIS A 173 6.02 3.91 0.37
CA HIS A 173 6.92 5.07 0.38
C HIS A 173 8.25 4.84 1.12
N HIS A 174 8.31 3.86 2.02
CA HIS A 174 9.57 3.45 2.66
C HIS A 174 10.49 2.66 1.73
N ILE A 175 9.98 2.14 0.60
CA ILE A 175 10.76 1.41 -0.40
C ILE A 175 11.40 2.44 -1.35
N SER A 176 12.73 2.48 -1.37
CA SER A 176 13.53 3.52 -2.04
C SER A 176 13.20 3.70 -3.53
N PHE A 177 13.00 2.62 -4.28
CA PHE A 177 12.69 2.67 -5.72
C PHE A 177 11.21 3.02 -6.02
N LEU A 178 10.33 3.01 -5.02
CA LEU A 178 8.91 3.38 -5.18
C LEU A 178 8.60 4.82 -4.76
N ARG A 179 9.54 5.48 -4.08
CA ARG A 179 9.34 6.81 -3.47
C ARG A 179 8.94 7.90 -4.48
N GLY A 180 9.32 7.77 -5.75
CA GLY A 180 9.02 8.75 -6.80
C GLY A 180 7.72 8.53 -7.58
N LEU A 181 6.96 7.46 -7.29
CA LEU A 181 5.80 7.04 -8.12
C LEU A 181 4.46 7.72 -7.73
N GLY A 182 4.51 8.75 -6.90
CA GLY A 182 3.31 9.46 -6.43
C GLY A 182 2.47 8.62 -5.45
N ARG A 183 1.20 9.02 -5.26
CA ARG A 183 0.20 8.29 -4.45
C ARG A 183 -0.78 7.56 -5.35
N SER A 184 -1.32 6.44 -4.87
CA SER A 184 -2.44 5.77 -5.51
C SER A 184 -3.67 6.66 -5.37
N ASN A 185 -4.15 7.24 -6.47
CA ASN A 185 -5.41 8.02 -6.48
C ASN A 185 -6.65 7.11 -6.52
N ASN A 186 -6.48 5.80 -6.72
CA ASN A 186 -7.56 4.86 -6.88
C ASN A 186 -7.81 4.09 -5.58
N LEU A 187 -9.09 3.95 -5.24
CA LEU A 187 -9.52 3.03 -4.19
C LEU A 187 -9.40 1.60 -4.70
N CYS A 188 -8.62 0.76 -4.01
CA CYS A 188 -8.47 -0.64 -4.37
C CYS A 188 -9.68 -1.46 -3.88
N ASP A 189 -10.47 -2.02 -4.81
CA ASP A 189 -11.63 -2.87 -4.51
C ASP A 189 -11.25 -4.06 -3.60
N SER A 190 -10.15 -4.75 -3.90
CA SER A 190 -9.69 -5.88 -3.07
C SER A 190 -9.35 -5.45 -1.64
N CYS A 191 -8.74 -4.28 -1.45
CA CYS A 191 -8.53 -3.71 -0.12
C CYS A 191 -9.82 -3.41 0.60
N ILE A 192 -10.79 -2.80 -0.11
CA ILE A 192 -12.11 -2.50 0.47
C ILE A 192 -12.75 -3.82 0.90
N ARG A 193 -12.89 -4.80 0.02
CA ARG A 193 -13.53 -6.08 0.35
C ARG A 193 -12.83 -6.83 1.48
N ALA A 194 -11.50 -6.76 1.57
CA ALA A 194 -10.73 -7.42 2.61
C ALA A 194 -10.72 -6.67 3.95
N LYS A 195 -10.76 -5.33 3.93
CA LYS A 195 -10.58 -4.46 5.12
C LYS A 195 -11.85 -3.70 5.50
N GLN A 196 -12.95 -3.89 4.76
CA GLN A 196 -14.25 -3.33 5.09
C GLN A 196 -14.74 -3.99 6.37
N THR A 197 -14.47 -3.31 7.47
CA THR A 197 -15.06 -3.61 8.76
C THR A 197 -16.44 -2.99 8.81
N ARG A 198 -17.41 -3.69 9.40
CA ARG A 198 -18.72 -3.12 9.71
C ARG A 198 -18.51 -1.83 10.49
N LEU A 199 -19.23 -0.76 10.11
CA LEU A 199 -19.13 0.54 10.79
C LEU A 199 -19.27 0.35 12.31
N PRO A 200 -18.50 1.09 13.13
CA PRO A 200 -18.69 1.07 14.57
C PRO A 200 -20.13 1.45 14.89
N PHE A 201 -20.79 0.61 15.68
CA PHE A 201 -22.18 0.84 16.05
C PHE A 201 -22.31 2.07 16.93
N PRO A 202 -23.45 2.78 16.89
CA PRO A 202 -23.73 3.82 17.86
C PRO A 202 -23.57 3.28 19.29
N ASN A 203 -22.99 4.09 20.17
CA ASN A 203 -22.86 3.75 21.59
C ASN A 203 -24.23 3.35 22.15
N SER A 204 -24.26 2.27 22.92
CA SER A 204 -25.46 1.80 23.61
C SER A 204 -25.98 2.91 24.54
N ALA A 205 -27.00 3.65 24.09
CA ALA A 205 -27.73 4.57 24.95
C ALA A 205 -28.49 3.78 26.01
N ILE A 206 -28.56 4.32 27.23
CA ILE A 206 -29.47 3.83 28.28
C ILE A 206 -30.88 3.80 27.68
N LYS A 207 -31.55 2.65 27.73
CA LYS A 207 -32.93 2.53 27.22
C LYS A 207 -33.95 2.63 28.34
N SER A 208 -33.58 2.26 29.54
CA SER A 208 -34.42 2.30 30.73
C SER A 208 -34.55 3.71 31.31
N THR A 209 -35.73 4.04 31.82
CA THR A 209 -36.05 5.33 32.44
C THR A 209 -36.01 5.30 33.96
N HIS A 210 -36.12 4.11 34.57
CA HIS A 210 -36.13 3.89 36.01
C HIS A 210 -35.33 2.64 36.38
N CYS A 211 -34.91 2.53 37.65
CA CYS A 211 -34.19 1.36 38.15
C CYS A 211 -35.03 0.07 38.01
N PHE A 212 -34.37 -1.03 37.68
CA PHE A 212 -34.95 -2.36 37.50
C PHE A 212 -35.99 -2.48 36.38
N GLU A 213 -36.14 -1.47 35.51
CA GLU A 213 -36.98 -1.58 34.32
C GLU A 213 -36.45 -2.63 33.33
N LEU A 214 -35.12 -2.68 33.18
CA LEU A 214 -34.40 -3.65 32.39
C LEU A 214 -33.14 -4.06 33.13
N ILE A 215 -33.04 -5.34 33.46
CA ILE A 215 -31.79 -5.94 33.93
C ILE A 215 -31.19 -6.82 32.84
N HIS A 216 -29.87 -6.89 32.80
CA HIS A 216 -29.13 -7.78 31.92
C HIS A 216 -28.44 -8.85 32.77
N CYS A 217 -28.55 -10.11 32.35
CA CYS A 217 -27.90 -11.24 32.99
C CYS A 217 -26.99 -11.96 32.00
N ASP A 218 -25.82 -12.38 32.49
CA ASP A 218 -24.89 -13.22 31.74
C ASP A 218 -24.04 -14.06 32.69
N ILE A 219 -23.57 -15.20 32.20
CA ILE A 219 -22.76 -16.13 32.98
C ILE A 219 -21.37 -16.20 32.37
N TRP A 220 -20.40 -15.79 33.17
CA TRP A 220 -19.01 -16.00 32.83
C TRP A 220 -18.49 -17.25 33.53
N GLY A 221 -17.73 -18.10 32.83
CA GLY A 221 -17.04 -19.19 33.51
C GLY A 221 -16.66 -20.36 32.64
N GLY A 222 -16.63 -21.53 33.28
CA GLY A 222 -15.88 -22.69 32.80
C GLY A 222 -14.41 -22.57 33.22
N TYR A 223 -14.16 -21.87 34.33
CA TYR A 223 -12.79 -21.63 34.79
C TYR A 223 -12.14 -22.97 35.17
N LYS A 224 -10.87 -23.11 34.79
CA LYS A 224 -10.12 -24.37 34.97
C LYS A 224 -9.87 -24.66 36.45
N ILE A 225 -9.73 -23.61 37.26
CA ILE A 225 -9.39 -23.71 38.68
C ILE A 225 -10.59 -23.26 39.50
N GLU A 226 -11.03 -24.07 40.43
CA GLU A 226 -12.15 -23.70 41.30
C GLU A 226 -11.75 -22.55 42.23
N SER A 227 -12.72 -21.68 42.55
CA SER A 227 -12.53 -20.73 43.64
C SER A 227 -12.40 -21.46 44.99
N ILE A 228 -12.05 -20.76 46.06
CA ILE A 228 -12.03 -21.34 47.41
C ILE A 228 -13.41 -21.85 47.83
N SER A 229 -14.48 -21.20 47.40
CA SER A 229 -15.86 -21.65 47.60
C SER A 229 -16.30 -22.81 46.69
N GLY A 230 -15.42 -23.29 45.81
CA GLY A 230 -15.70 -24.35 44.83
C GLY A 230 -16.45 -23.87 43.58
N ALA A 231 -16.55 -22.56 43.35
CA ALA A 231 -17.23 -22.01 42.19
C ALA A 231 -16.38 -22.16 40.92
N ARG A 232 -17.05 -22.29 39.78
CA ARG A 232 -16.43 -22.40 38.44
C ARG A 232 -16.94 -21.36 37.45
N TYR A 233 -18.02 -20.68 37.83
CA TYR A 233 -18.68 -19.65 37.07
C TYR A 233 -19.08 -18.52 38.02
N PHE A 234 -19.43 -17.37 37.46
CA PHE A 234 -20.17 -16.35 38.16
C PHE A 234 -21.28 -15.79 37.26
N LEU A 235 -22.46 -15.63 37.85
CA LEU A 235 -23.58 -14.94 37.24
C LEU A 235 -23.43 -13.44 37.50
N THR A 236 -23.43 -12.65 36.44
CA THR A 236 -23.46 -11.19 36.50
C THR A 236 -24.88 -10.73 36.21
N ILE A 237 -25.41 -9.87 37.08
CA ILE A 237 -26.68 -9.17 36.88
C ILE A 237 -26.37 -7.68 36.95
N PHE A 238 -26.76 -6.89 35.96
CA PHE A 238 -26.66 -5.44 36.09
C PHE A 238 -27.92 -4.73 35.63
N ASP A 239 -28.22 -3.62 36.29
CA ASP A 239 -29.36 -2.77 35.96
C ASP A 239 -28.99 -1.78 34.83
N ASP A 240 -29.85 -1.65 33.81
CA ASP A 240 -29.56 -0.78 32.66
C ASP A 240 -29.56 0.70 33.04
N PHE A 241 -30.37 1.09 34.04
CA PHE A 241 -30.53 2.48 34.47
C PHE A 241 -29.40 2.91 35.42
N THR A 242 -29.29 2.27 36.57
CA THR A 242 -28.32 2.62 37.63
C THR A 242 -26.91 2.11 37.36
N ARG A 243 -26.73 1.23 36.36
CA ARG A 243 -25.48 0.47 36.09
C ARG A 243 -24.91 -0.29 37.29
N ALA A 244 -25.69 -0.43 38.37
CA ALA A 244 -25.34 -1.24 39.51
C ALA A 244 -25.21 -2.70 39.07
N VAL A 245 -24.20 -3.38 39.61
CA VAL A 245 -23.86 -4.75 39.25
C VAL A 245 -23.90 -5.64 40.47
N TRP A 246 -24.53 -6.79 40.34
CA TRP A 246 -24.52 -7.88 41.29
C TRP A 246 -23.80 -9.07 40.66
N VAL A 247 -23.00 -9.77 41.45
CA VAL A 247 -22.33 -11.00 41.02
C VAL A 247 -22.55 -12.10 42.03
N TYR A 248 -22.85 -13.29 41.52
CA TYR A 248 -23.04 -14.51 42.31
C TYR A 248 -22.08 -15.58 41.81
N LEU A 249 -21.22 -16.09 42.70
CA LEU A 249 -20.34 -17.22 42.40
C LEU A 249 -21.17 -18.50 42.39
N ILE A 250 -21.05 -19.32 41.33
CA ILE A 250 -21.83 -20.56 41.17
C ILE A 250 -20.93 -21.73 40.76
N LYS A 251 -21.27 -22.93 41.22
CA LYS A 251 -20.55 -24.17 40.89
C LYS A 251 -21.06 -24.73 39.57
N ASN A 252 -22.38 -24.70 39.39
CA ASN A 252 -23.06 -25.20 38.20
C ASN A 252 -24.07 -24.18 37.66
N LYS A 253 -24.23 -24.14 36.34
CA LYS A 253 -25.24 -23.30 35.67
C LYS A 253 -26.69 -23.61 36.11
N SER A 254 -26.94 -24.79 36.66
CA SER A 254 -28.24 -25.18 37.21
C SER A 254 -28.66 -24.40 38.46
N GLU A 255 -27.75 -23.65 39.09
CA GLU A 255 -28.06 -22.81 40.26
C GLU A 255 -28.73 -21.47 39.89
N VAL A 256 -28.65 -21.08 38.61
CA VAL A 256 -29.11 -19.78 38.09
C VAL A 256 -30.61 -19.52 38.34
N PRO A 257 -31.55 -20.46 38.11
CA PRO A 257 -32.96 -20.21 38.35
C PRO A 257 -33.27 -19.80 39.79
N LEU A 258 -32.67 -20.48 40.77
CA LEU A 258 -32.88 -20.20 42.18
C LEU A 258 -32.33 -18.82 42.56
N ILE A 259 -31.12 -18.49 42.08
CA ILE A 259 -30.49 -17.20 42.34
C ILE A 259 -31.30 -16.04 41.74
N LEU A 260 -31.82 -16.21 40.52
CA LEU A 260 -32.65 -15.18 39.90
C LEU A 260 -33.96 -14.95 40.66
N ILE A 261 -34.64 -16.02 41.10
CA ILE A 261 -35.85 -15.88 41.94
C ILE A 261 -35.52 -15.14 43.24
N GLN A 262 -34.43 -15.49 43.90
CA GLN A 262 -33.97 -14.79 45.11
C GLN A 262 -33.64 -13.32 44.84
N PHE A 263 -33.00 -13.03 43.70
CA PHE A 263 -32.69 -11.67 43.27
C PHE A 263 -33.96 -10.85 43.03
N PHE A 264 -34.96 -11.39 42.32
CA PHE A 264 -36.23 -10.69 42.09
C PHE A 264 -36.98 -10.37 43.38
N ASN A 265 -37.01 -11.34 44.31
CA ASN A 265 -37.61 -11.12 45.63
C ASN A 265 -36.84 -10.05 46.42
N MET A 266 -35.52 -10.06 46.37
CA MET A 266 -34.67 -9.05 47.01
C MET A 266 -34.91 -7.66 46.41
N VAL A 267 -35.04 -7.53 45.09
CA VAL A 267 -35.40 -6.27 44.42
C VAL A 267 -36.76 -5.77 44.88
N ASN A 268 -37.75 -6.65 44.95
CA ASN A 268 -39.10 -6.31 45.41
C ASN A 268 -39.14 -5.84 46.87
N THR A 269 -38.37 -6.46 47.76
CA THR A 269 -38.40 -6.11 49.19
C THR A 269 -37.46 -4.98 49.57
N GLN A 270 -36.22 -4.95 49.05
CA GLN A 270 -35.19 -4.00 49.49
C GLN A 270 -35.24 -2.66 48.74
N PHE A 271 -35.74 -2.67 47.50
CA PHE A 271 -35.82 -1.47 46.66
C PHE A 271 -37.25 -1.02 46.39
N GLU A 272 -38.25 -1.80 46.82
CA GLU A 272 -39.67 -1.57 46.53
C GLU A 272 -39.94 -1.44 45.01
N GLN A 273 -39.14 -2.13 44.19
CA GLN A 273 -39.24 -2.14 42.74
C GLN A 273 -39.58 -3.52 42.22
N LYS A 274 -40.23 -3.59 41.05
CA LYS A 274 -40.45 -4.85 40.33
C LYS A 274 -39.63 -4.86 39.05
N VAL A 275 -38.87 -5.94 38.86
CA VAL A 275 -38.17 -6.15 37.59
C VAL A 275 -39.20 -6.33 36.49
N LYS A 276 -39.15 -5.49 35.46
CA LYS A 276 -40.11 -5.59 34.34
C LYS A 276 -39.61 -6.49 33.23
N ARG A 277 -38.32 -6.36 32.88
CA ARG A 277 -37.69 -7.10 31.79
C ARG A 277 -36.33 -7.63 32.20
N LEU A 278 -36.08 -8.87 31.85
CA LEU A 278 -34.79 -9.52 31.95
C LEU A 278 -34.27 -9.74 30.54
N ARG A 279 -33.05 -9.29 30.26
CA ARG A 279 -32.34 -9.64 29.04
C ARG A 279 -31.21 -10.63 29.34
N ALA A 280 -31.19 -11.76 28.65
CA ALA A 280 -30.17 -12.79 28.78
C ALA A 280 -29.83 -13.38 27.40
N ASP A 281 -28.79 -14.20 27.34
CA ASP A 281 -28.51 -15.00 26.16
C ASP A 281 -29.55 -16.14 25.99
N ASN A 282 -29.45 -16.91 24.89
CA ASN A 282 -30.28 -18.08 24.67
C ASN A 282 -29.87 -19.29 25.53
N GLY A 283 -29.20 -19.08 26.67
CA GLY A 283 -28.83 -20.12 27.60
C GLY A 283 -30.05 -20.85 28.17
N ALA A 284 -30.02 -22.18 28.15
CA ALA A 284 -31.10 -23.02 28.67
C ALA A 284 -31.32 -22.79 30.18
N GLU A 285 -30.30 -22.35 30.89
CA GLU A 285 -30.37 -21.96 32.31
C GLU A 285 -31.35 -20.82 32.59
N PHE A 286 -31.63 -19.95 31.61
CA PHE A 286 -32.58 -18.83 31.74
C PHE A 286 -34.00 -19.19 31.27
N GLN A 287 -34.19 -20.37 30.68
CA GLN A 287 -35.46 -20.81 30.09
C GLN A 287 -35.99 -22.11 30.72
N THR A 288 -35.61 -22.39 31.97
CA THR A 288 -36.14 -23.55 32.71
C THR A 288 -37.63 -23.37 33.02
N ASN A 289 -38.40 -24.46 33.04
CA ASN A 289 -39.86 -24.43 33.29
C ASN A 289 -40.21 -23.64 34.57
N ALA A 290 -39.48 -23.90 35.66
CA ALA A 290 -39.71 -23.21 36.94
C ALA A 290 -39.53 -21.69 36.83
N LEU A 291 -38.53 -21.25 36.07
CA LEU A 291 -38.23 -19.84 35.89
C LEU A 291 -39.22 -19.17 34.91
N SER A 292 -39.61 -19.88 33.85
CA SER A 292 -40.66 -19.43 32.93
C SER A 292 -42.02 -19.28 33.62
N ASP A 293 -42.37 -20.18 34.54
CA ASP A 293 -43.58 -20.05 35.35
C ASP A 293 -43.48 -18.86 36.31
N TYR A 294 -42.33 -18.65 36.94
CA TYR A 294 -42.09 -17.49 37.79
C TYR A 294 -42.21 -16.17 37.01
N TYR A 295 -41.64 -16.08 35.80
CA TYR A 295 -41.76 -14.92 34.93
C TYR A 295 -43.23 -14.62 34.61
N ARG A 296 -44.01 -15.64 34.25
CA ARG A 296 -45.43 -15.50 33.92
C ARG A 296 -46.25 -15.03 35.13
N GLN A 297 -45.98 -15.58 36.31
CA GLN A 297 -46.69 -15.22 37.55
C GLN A 297 -46.39 -13.78 37.99
N ASN A 298 -45.17 -13.30 37.76
CA ASN A 298 -44.73 -11.97 38.21
C ASN A 298 -44.75 -10.91 37.11
N GLY A 299 -45.18 -11.26 35.89
CA GLY A 299 -45.26 -10.34 34.76
C GLY A 299 -43.89 -9.87 34.24
N ILE A 300 -42.84 -10.68 34.41
CA ILE A 300 -41.48 -10.38 33.95
C ILE A 300 -41.35 -10.84 32.49
N LEU A 301 -40.91 -9.96 31.59
CA LEU A 301 -40.64 -10.32 30.20
C LEU A 301 -39.18 -10.76 30.03
N LEU A 302 -38.99 -11.98 29.53
CA LEU A 302 -37.67 -12.46 29.11
C LEU A 302 -37.39 -12.00 27.68
N GLU A 303 -36.33 -11.23 27.51
CA GLU A 303 -35.77 -10.84 26.23
C GLU A 303 -34.51 -11.67 25.97
N THR A 304 -34.56 -12.56 25.00
CA THR A 304 -33.38 -13.32 24.59
C THR A 304 -32.64 -12.60 23.47
N SER A 305 -31.31 -12.57 23.53
CA SER A 305 -30.52 -12.01 22.44
C SER A 305 -30.66 -12.87 21.17
N CYS A 306 -30.61 -12.23 20.00
CA CYS A 306 -30.53 -12.98 18.74
C CYS A 306 -29.16 -13.66 18.65
N THR A 307 -29.14 -14.95 18.33
CA THR A 307 -27.91 -15.68 18.00
C THR A 307 -27.12 -14.91 16.93
N ASP A 308 -25.80 -14.83 17.07
CA ASP A 308 -24.89 -14.16 16.14
C ASP A 308 -25.05 -12.63 15.98
N THR A 309 -25.54 -11.94 17.02
CA THR A 309 -25.49 -10.45 17.08
C THR A 309 -24.48 -9.94 18.14
N PRO A 310 -23.19 -9.72 17.76
CA PRO A 310 -22.15 -9.21 18.67
C PRO A 310 -22.53 -7.89 19.38
N GLN A 311 -23.48 -7.13 18.83
CA GLN A 311 -23.87 -5.80 19.30
C GLN A 311 -24.63 -5.84 20.63
N GLN A 312 -25.51 -6.83 20.82
CA GLN A 312 -26.25 -6.96 22.09
C GLN A 312 -25.33 -7.48 23.21
N ASN A 313 -24.38 -8.34 22.86
CA ASN A 313 -23.39 -8.88 23.79
C ASN A 313 -22.26 -7.89 24.12
N GLY A 314 -21.99 -6.89 23.26
CA GLY A 314 -20.86 -5.97 23.44
C GLY A 314 -20.89 -5.08 24.71
N VAL A 315 -22.07 -4.84 25.31
CA VAL A 315 -22.15 -4.15 26.62
C VAL A 315 -21.73 -5.10 27.74
N VAL A 316 -22.25 -6.31 27.70
CA VAL A 316 -22.00 -7.37 28.68
C VAL A 316 -20.54 -7.81 28.62
N GLU A 317 -20.00 -8.05 27.42
CA GLU A 317 -18.59 -8.41 27.20
C GLU A 317 -17.63 -7.32 27.71
N ARG A 318 -17.95 -6.04 27.47
CA ARG A 318 -17.14 -4.93 28.00
C ARG A 318 -17.18 -4.91 29.53
N LYS A 319 -18.35 -5.17 30.14
CA LYS A 319 -18.47 -5.23 31.59
C LYS A 319 -17.68 -6.41 32.17
N HIS A 320 -17.79 -7.60 31.57
CA HIS A 320 -17.00 -8.77 31.96
C HIS A 320 -15.50 -8.52 31.85
N ARG A 321 -15.05 -7.92 30.75
CA ARG A 321 -13.63 -7.55 30.56
C ARG A 321 -13.15 -6.63 31.69
N HIS A 322 -13.91 -5.59 32.00
CA HIS A 322 -13.57 -4.64 33.06
C HIS A 322 -13.50 -5.32 34.45
N ILE A 323 -14.50 -6.14 34.80
CA ILE A 323 -14.51 -6.89 36.07
C ILE A 323 -13.28 -7.82 36.16
N LEU A 324 -12.96 -8.56 35.10
CA LEU A 324 -11.82 -9.48 35.09
C LEU A 324 -10.48 -8.76 35.13
N GLU A 325 -10.34 -7.63 34.45
CA GLU A 325 -9.13 -6.80 34.48
C GLU A 325 -8.83 -6.29 35.89
N VAL A 326 -9.82 -5.71 36.56
CA VAL A 326 -9.68 -5.19 37.92
C VAL A 326 -9.45 -6.34 38.92
N ALA A 327 -10.19 -7.44 38.81
CA ALA A 327 -10.02 -8.60 39.70
C ALA A 327 -8.61 -9.20 39.59
N ARG A 328 -8.07 -9.32 38.38
CA ARG A 328 -6.68 -9.78 38.18
C ARG A 328 -5.67 -8.79 38.76
N ALA A 329 -5.88 -7.49 38.58
CA ALA A 329 -5.00 -6.47 39.14
C ALA A 329 -4.97 -6.55 40.68
N LEU A 330 -6.13 -6.65 41.33
CA LEU A 330 -6.24 -6.84 42.78
C LEU A 330 -5.51 -8.12 43.24
N ARG A 331 -5.70 -9.23 42.53
CA ARG A 331 -5.05 -10.50 42.84
C ARG A 331 -3.53 -10.43 42.71
N PHE A 332 -3.02 -9.84 41.63
CA PHE A 332 -1.59 -9.70 41.40
C PHE A 332 -0.94 -8.79 42.43
N GLN A 333 -1.56 -7.65 42.75
CA GLN A 333 -1.05 -6.71 43.74
C GLN A 333 -0.98 -7.32 45.15
N SER A 334 -1.98 -8.13 45.51
CA SER A 334 -2.06 -8.79 46.81
C SER A 334 -1.23 -10.08 46.92
N GLY A 335 -0.67 -10.58 45.81
CA GLY A 335 0.06 -11.85 45.78
C GLY A 335 -0.82 -13.08 46.05
N LEU A 336 -2.15 -12.97 45.89
CA LEU A 336 -3.07 -14.05 46.22
C LEU A 336 -2.99 -15.21 45.20
N PRO A 337 -3.05 -16.48 45.66
CA PRO A 337 -3.12 -17.62 44.77
C PRO A 337 -4.38 -17.59 43.89
N ILE A 338 -4.36 -18.33 42.77
CA ILE A 338 -5.39 -18.23 41.73
C ILE A 338 -6.78 -18.71 42.18
N ASN A 339 -6.87 -19.58 43.19
CA ASN A 339 -8.14 -20.01 43.78
C ASN A 339 -8.90 -18.88 44.50
N PHE A 340 -8.26 -17.73 44.80
CA PHE A 340 -8.95 -16.54 45.32
C PHE A 340 -9.66 -15.71 44.23
N TRP A 341 -9.71 -16.20 42.98
CA TRP A 341 -10.29 -15.43 41.88
C TRP A 341 -11.75 -15.03 42.17
N GLY A 342 -12.53 -15.87 42.84
CA GLY A 342 -13.93 -15.59 43.17
C GLY A 342 -14.07 -14.42 44.13
N GLU A 343 -13.26 -14.41 45.19
CA GLU A 343 -13.20 -13.32 46.18
C GLU A 343 -12.75 -12.02 45.53
N CYS A 344 -11.76 -12.07 44.64
CA CYS A 344 -11.33 -10.90 43.87
C CYS A 344 -12.45 -10.32 42.99
N ILE A 345 -13.29 -11.17 42.38
CA ILE A 345 -14.44 -10.74 41.58
C ILE A 345 -15.48 -10.04 42.48
N LEU A 346 -15.82 -10.64 43.62
CA LEU A 346 -16.76 -10.05 44.58
C LEU A 346 -16.27 -8.67 45.07
N THR A 347 -15.00 -8.56 45.45
CA THR A 347 -14.38 -7.29 45.85
C THR A 347 -14.37 -6.28 44.71
N THR A 348 -14.09 -6.71 43.48
CA THR A 348 -14.09 -5.84 42.30
C THR A 348 -15.45 -5.20 42.08
N VAL A 349 -16.53 -5.98 42.15
CA VAL A 349 -17.90 -5.48 41.95
C VAL A 349 -18.30 -4.52 43.08
N TYR A 350 -17.91 -4.83 44.32
CA TYR A 350 -18.11 -3.94 45.47
C TYR A 350 -17.48 -2.56 45.24
N ILE A 351 -16.25 -2.53 44.69
CA ILE A 351 -15.53 -1.30 44.35
C ILE A 351 -16.20 -0.59 43.16
N ILE A 352 -16.46 -1.29 42.06
CA ILE A 352 -17.04 -0.72 40.83
C ILE A 352 -18.35 0.02 41.12
N ASN A 353 -19.23 -0.54 41.96
CA ASN A 353 -20.50 0.09 42.32
C ASN A 353 -20.35 1.37 43.17
N ARG A 354 -19.16 1.67 43.69
CA ARG A 354 -18.85 2.84 44.53
C ARG A 354 -17.94 3.84 43.83
N LEU A 355 -17.52 3.57 42.60
CA LEU A 355 -16.74 4.48 41.79
C LEU A 355 -17.66 5.31 40.89
N PRO A 356 -17.32 6.58 40.62
CA PRO A 356 -18.08 7.42 39.71
C PRO A 356 -18.06 6.82 38.29
N SER A 357 -19.18 6.92 37.60
CA SER A 357 -19.36 6.41 36.24
C SER A 357 -19.68 7.57 35.31
N PRO A 358 -18.91 7.83 34.24
CA PRO A 358 -19.21 8.93 33.31
C PRO A 358 -20.55 8.77 32.55
N ILE A 359 -21.15 7.59 32.61
CA ILE A 359 -22.45 7.27 31.98
C ILE A 359 -23.62 7.73 32.85
N ILE A 360 -23.41 7.88 34.15
CA ILE A 360 -24.43 8.30 35.11
C ILE A 360 -23.92 9.61 35.69
N SER A 361 -24.71 10.66 35.63
CA SER A 361 -24.37 11.94 36.26
C SER A 361 -24.47 11.83 37.80
N ASN A 362 -23.56 11.06 38.40
CA ASN A 362 -23.43 10.81 39.84
C ASN A 362 -22.16 11.46 40.38
#